data_AF-A0A0G0EEY5-F1
#
_entry.id   AF-A0A0G0EEY5-F1
#
_cell.length_a   1.000
_cell.length_b   1.000
_cell.length_c   1.000
_cell.angle_alpha   90.00
_cell.angle_beta   90.00
_cell.angle_gamma   90.00
#
_symmetry.space_group_name_H-M   'P 1'
#
loop_
_entity.id
_entity.type
_entity.pdbx_description
1 polymer ?
#
loop_
_entity_poly.entity_id
_entity_poly.type
_entity_poly.pdbx_seq_one_letter_code
_entity_poly.pdbx_strand_id
1 'polypeptide(L)'
;MQSETKTCQNCKKNFTIEPDDFSFYEKIKVPPPTFCSDCRKVRRMIWRNERSLYKSNCDLCKKSIISVYPIGSTFPVYCVDCWWSDNWDPMDYGVDYDFSRPFFNQLFDLIKKIPRQSLNSLNNFNCPYINYAWNSKNSYMCFDLGYGENVFYSNACHFLKDSQDNSYSKKLDLCYQCIDSQESSTSDNLEKCKDCLDSHFLYNCNGCFSCILCSNLRNQKYCILNKKYSKEDYEKLKENYIDGSFSKRKSTHELFEQLKLNSIHKENSNIQTKDCTGNNIWNCDNCKQSFNIFKSQNCKFVNDIDSDLKDSMDLSCAAEGELMYESTSVSGHNLFFDVLVGFSLDVLYSVYCIKNNKNLFGCVSLRSKQYCILNRQYTKEQYEEMVPKII
;
A
#
# COMPACT_ATOMS: atom_id res chain seq x y z
N MET A 1 -2.20 -18.43 -27.18
CA MET A 1 -1.59 -19.78 -27.32
C MET A 1 -2.53 -20.82 -26.70
N GLN A 2 -2.23 -22.13 -26.71
CA GLN A 2 -2.91 -23.07 -25.80
C GLN A 2 -2.32 -22.97 -24.38
N SER A 3 -3.03 -23.44 -23.36
CA SER A 3 -2.53 -23.45 -21.98
C SER A 3 -1.31 -24.36 -21.83
N GLU A 4 -0.32 -23.94 -21.06
CA GLU A 4 0.93 -24.69 -20.85
C GLU A 4 1.12 -25.01 -19.36
N THR A 5 1.39 -26.27 -19.02
CA THR A 5 1.75 -26.66 -17.65
C THR A 5 3.28 -26.68 -17.50
N LYS A 6 3.82 -25.88 -16.57
CA LYS A 6 5.25 -25.84 -16.25
C LYS A 6 5.53 -26.29 -14.84
N THR A 7 6.74 -26.81 -14.61
CA THR A 7 7.24 -27.12 -13.26
C THR A 7 7.98 -25.90 -12.68
N CYS A 8 7.55 -25.42 -11.52
CA CYS A 8 8.13 -24.26 -10.84
C CYS A 8 9.60 -24.52 -10.46
N GLN A 9 10.50 -23.62 -10.88
CA GLN A 9 11.94 -23.71 -10.63
C GLN A 9 12.28 -23.79 -9.13
N ASN A 10 11.49 -23.15 -8.27
CA ASN A 10 11.66 -23.15 -6.81
C ASN A 10 11.06 -24.39 -6.14
N CYS A 11 9.73 -24.42 -6.02
CA CYS A 11 9.02 -25.41 -5.20
C CYS A 11 8.76 -26.75 -5.92
N LYS A 12 9.18 -26.89 -7.19
CA LYS A 12 9.01 -28.07 -8.04
C LYS A 12 7.55 -28.54 -8.25
N LYS A 13 6.57 -27.75 -7.80
CA LYS A 13 5.15 -27.96 -8.10
C LYS A 13 4.83 -27.52 -9.53
N ASN A 14 3.85 -28.17 -10.16
CA ASN A 14 3.33 -27.74 -11.45
C ASN A 14 2.45 -26.48 -11.28
N PHE A 15 2.45 -25.61 -12.30
CA PHE A 15 1.57 -24.46 -12.43
C PHE A 15 1.20 -24.25 -13.90
N THR A 16 0.02 -23.72 -14.14
CA THR A 16 -0.49 -23.42 -15.49
C THR A 16 -0.15 -21.98 -15.87
N ILE A 17 0.19 -21.77 -17.15
CA ILE A 17 0.19 -20.47 -17.81
C ILE A 17 -0.97 -20.48 -18.79
N GLU A 18 -1.91 -19.55 -18.62
CA GLU A 18 -3.13 -19.48 -19.41
C GLU A 18 -2.90 -18.81 -20.77
N PRO A 19 -3.74 -19.06 -21.79
CA PRO A 19 -3.66 -18.42 -23.11
C PRO A 19 -3.47 -16.90 -23.07
N ASP A 20 -4.17 -16.23 -22.14
CA ASP A 20 -4.15 -14.78 -21.97
C ASP A 20 -2.86 -14.27 -21.31
N ASP A 21 -2.20 -15.09 -20.49
CA ASP A 21 -0.92 -14.75 -19.87
C ASP A 21 0.17 -14.63 -20.93
N PHE A 22 0.17 -15.51 -21.93
CA PHE A 22 1.08 -15.43 -23.08
C PHE A 22 0.90 -14.12 -23.86
N SER A 23 -0.34 -13.70 -24.11
CA SER A 23 -0.63 -12.43 -24.78
C SER A 23 -0.17 -11.22 -23.97
N PHE A 24 -0.19 -11.30 -22.63
CA PHE A 24 0.41 -10.26 -21.78
C PHE A 24 1.95 -10.24 -21.90
N TYR A 25 2.62 -11.39 -21.78
CA TYR A 25 4.08 -11.45 -21.87
C TYR A 25 4.62 -11.01 -23.24
N GLU A 26 3.91 -11.37 -24.31
CA GLU A 26 4.17 -10.91 -25.67
C GLU A 26 4.02 -9.38 -25.80
N LYS A 27 2.93 -8.81 -25.25
CA LYS A 27 2.67 -7.36 -25.22
C LYS A 27 3.81 -6.56 -24.56
N ILE A 28 4.42 -7.10 -23.51
CA ILE A 28 5.50 -6.43 -22.74
C ILE A 28 6.92 -6.91 -23.12
N LYS A 29 7.05 -7.80 -24.10
CA LYS A 29 8.34 -8.34 -24.61
C LYS A 29 9.22 -9.03 -23.55
N VAL A 30 8.62 -9.78 -22.61
CA VAL A 30 9.35 -10.57 -21.60
C VAL A 30 9.07 -12.07 -21.75
N PRO A 31 9.96 -12.97 -21.31
CA PRO A 31 9.69 -14.41 -21.31
C PRO A 31 8.62 -14.80 -20.27
N PRO A 32 7.80 -15.84 -20.53
CA PRO A 32 6.89 -16.40 -19.53
C PRO A 32 7.63 -16.90 -18.28
N PRO A 33 7.00 -16.87 -17.09
CA PRO A 33 7.65 -17.13 -15.81
C PRO A 33 8.12 -18.58 -15.64
N THR A 34 9.23 -18.76 -14.92
CA THR A 34 9.70 -20.07 -14.43
C THR A 34 9.29 -20.36 -12.98
N PHE A 35 8.60 -19.43 -12.31
CA PHE A 35 8.15 -19.51 -10.92
C PHE A 35 6.63 -19.38 -10.82
N CYS A 36 6.00 -20.19 -9.96
CA CYS A 36 4.58 -20.04 -9.63
C CYS A 36 4.30 -18.78 -8.78
N SER A 37 3.05 -18.31 -8.80
CA SER A 37 2.59 -17.08 -8.13
C SER A 37 2.94 -16.99 -6.64
N ASP A 38 2.80 -18.08 -5.87
CA ASP A 38 3.18 -18.09 -4.44
C ASP A 38 4.67 -17.78 -4.23
N CYS A 39 5.54 -18.40 -5.04
CA CYS A 39 6.98 -18.17 -4.95
C CYS A 39 7.35 -16.74 -5.39
N ARG A 40 6.57 -16.15 -6.29
CA ARG A 40 6.70 -14.74 -6.68
C ARG A 40 6.21 -13.81 -5.55
N LYS A 41 5.10 -14.11 -4.88
CA LYS A 41 4.59 -13.36 -3.71
C LYS A 41 5.62 -13.29 -2.58
N VAL A 42 6.27 -14.39 -2.25
CA VAL A 42 7.36 -14.41 -1.25
C VAL A 42 8.50 -13.44 -1.64
N ARG A 43 8.91 -13.43 -2.91
CA ARG A 43 9.98 -12.55 -3.42
C ARG A 43 9.68 -11.07 -3.35
N ARG A 44 8.40 -10.66 -3.38
CA ARG A 44 7.98 -9.27 -3.16
C ARG A 44 7.93 -8.93 -1.68
N MET A 45 7.30 -9.78 -0.87
CA MET A 45 7.04 -9.49 0.55
C MET A 45 8.32 -9.37 1.38
N ILE A 46 9.44 -10.01 1.00
CA ILE A 46 10.73 -9.81 1.68
C ILE A 46 11.26 -8.37 1.63
N TRP A 47 10.75 -7.52 0.74
CA TRP A 47 11.12 -6.11 0.63
C TRP A 47 10.19 -5.15 1.38
N ARG A 48 9.07 -5.62 1.93
CA ARG A 48 8.11 -4.81 2.70
C ARG A 48 8.20 -5.16 4.18
N ASN A 49 8.72 -4.25 4.98
CA ASN A 49 8.59 -4.29 6.43
C ASN A 49 7.79 -3.08 6.90
N GLU A 50 6.55 -3.32 7.33
CA GLU A 50 5.64 -2.29 7.82
C GLU A 50 5.84 -2.00 9.31
N ARG A 51 5.94 -3.04 10.16
CA ARG A 51 5.77 -2.90 11.63
C ARG A 51 6.92 -3.45 12.49
N SER A 52 7.91 -4.14 11.93
CA SER A 52 9.07 -4.61 12.69
C SER A 52 10.07 -3.46 12.85
N LEU A 53 9.94 -2.72 13.95
CA LEU A 53 10.73 -1.53 14.25
C LEU A 53 11.90 -1.87 15.18
N TYR A 54 13.10 -1.44 14.79
CA TYR A 54 14.35 -1.64 15.52
C TYR A 54 14.91 -0.30 15.97
N LYS A 55 15.42 -0.22 17.21
CA LYS A 55 16.28 0.89 17.62
C LYS A 55 17.66 0.69 17.00
N SER A 56 18.16 1.70 16.31
CA SER A 56 19.49 1.72 15.70
C SER A 56 20.10 3.12 15.78
N ASN A 57 21.27 3.33 15.18
CA ASN A 57 21.86 4.65 14.97
C ASN A 57 21.91 4.95 13.46
N CYS A 58 21.76 6.22 13.09
CA CYS A 58 21.93 6.67 11.71
C CYS A 58 23.39 6.56 11.28
N ASP A 59 23.69 5.91 10.17
CA ASP A 59 25.07 5.72 9.73
C ASP A 59 25.75 7.02 9.24
N LEU A 60 24.98 8.05 8.86
CA LEU A 60 25.53 9.35 8.51
C LEU A 60 25.76 10.22 9.75
N CYS A 61 24.71 10.56 10.50
CA CYS A 61 24.78 11.54 11.60
C CYS A 61 24.91 10.93 13.02
N LYS A 62 24.99 9.60 13.13
CA LYS A 62 25.16 8.81 14.38
C LYS A 62 24.09 8.99 15.47
N LYS A 63 23.05 9.80 15.23
CA LYS A 63 21.88 9.93 16.13
C LYS A 63 21.13 8.60 16.28
N SER A 64 20.57 8.34 17.46
CA SER A 64 19.64 7.22 17.69
C SER A 64 18.37 7.42 16.85
N ILE A 65 17.91 6.33 16.22
CA ILE A 65 16.75 6.29 15.32
C ILE A 65 15.91 5.05 15.53
N ILE A 66 14.70 5.08 14.98
CA ILE A 66 13.90 3.90 14.67
C ILE A 66 14.12 3.53 13.20
N SER A 67 14.21 2.23 12.93
CA SER A 67 14.58 1.65 11.64
C SER A 67 13.71 0.42 11.32
N VAL A 68 13.35 0.22 10.05
CA VAL A 68 12.79 -1.04 9.54
C VAL A 68 13.85 -2.13 9.31
N TYR A 69 15.13 -1.78 9.49
CA TYR A 69 16.28 -2.68 9.34
C TYR A 69 16.92 -2.99 10.70
N PRO A 70 17.23 -4.27 11.00
CA PRO A 70 17.90 -4.65 12.24
C PRO A 70 19.37 -4.21 12.27
N ILE A 71 19.93 -4.13 13.47
CA ILE A 71 21.37 -3.93 13.69
C ILE A 71 22.15 -5.06 13.00
N GLY A 72 23.23 -4.73 12.30
CA GLY A 72 24.03 -5.70 11.54
C GLY A 72 23.54 -5.94 10.10
N SER A 73 22.63 -5.10 9.59
CA SER A 73 22.28 -5.06 8.17
C SER A 73 23.50 -4.79 7.29
N THR A 74 23.54 -5.35 6.08
CA THR A 74 24.74 -5.36 5.22
C THR A 74 24.99 -4.07 4.44
N PHE A 75 24.19 -3.03 4.68
CA PHE A 75 24.16 -1.74 3.99
C PHE A 75 23.96 -0.60 5.01
N PRO A 76 24.43 0.64 4.73
CA PRO A 76 24.22 1.77 5.63
C PRO A 76 22.73 2.14 5.77
N VAL A 77 22.32 2.62 6.94
CA VAL A 77 20.95 3.08 7.21
C VAL A 77 20.94 4.54 7.66
N TYR A 78 20.30 5.42 6.89
CA TYR A 78 20.21 6.85 7.16
C TYR A 78 18.85 7.22 7.75
N CYS A 79 18.84 8.14 8.72
CA CYS A 79 17.60 8.73 9.22
C CYS A 79 16.87 9.49 8.09
N VAL A 80 15.56 9.71 8.25
CA VAL A 80 14.72 10.41 7.25
C VAL A 80 15.37 11.73 6.83
N ASP A 81 15.75 12.60 7.78
CA ASP A 81 16.37 13.90 7.47
C ASP A 81 17.67 13.76 6.66
N CYS A 82 18.57 12.85 7.05
CA CYS A 82 19.82 12.61 6.33
C CYS A 82 19.59 12.06 4.92
N TRP A 83 18.63 11.15 4.76
CA TRP A 83 18.27 10.56 3.47
C TRP A 83 17.80 11.60 2.45
N TRP A 84 17.14 12.67 2.91
CA TRP A 84 16.64 13.78 2.08
C TRP A 84 17.55 15.02 2.06
N SER A 85 18.72 14.97 2.71
CA SER A 85 19.69 16.09 2.75
C SER A 85 20.78 15.97 1.69
N ASP A 86 21.38 17.10 1.30
CA ASP A 86 22.48 17.19 0.34
C ASP A 86 23.85 16.71 0.89
N ASN A 87 23.87 16.04 2.06
CA ASN A 87 25.10 15.55 2.69
C ASN A 87 25.64 14.24 2.09
N TRP A 88 25.01 13.71 1.03
CA TRP A 88 25.45 12.54 0.27
C TRP A 88 24.81 12.55 -1.12
N ASP A 89 25.50 12.05 -2.15
CA ASP A 89 24.93 11.84 -3.49
C ASP A 89 24.81 10.33 -3.80
N PRO A 90 23.61 9.82 -4.18
CA PRO A 90 23.49 8.47 -4.74
C PRO A 90 24.40 8.17 -5.94
N MET A 91 24.77 9.20 -6.72
CA MET A 91 25.65 9.07 -7.90
C MET A 91 27.08 8.65 -7.54
N ASP A 92 27.54 8.91 -6.31
CA ASP A 92 28.89 8.51 -5.84
C ASP A 92 29.08 6.98 -5.80
N TYR A 93 27.97 6.23 -5.83
CA TYR A 93 27.93 4.77 -5.85
C TYR A 93 27.83 4.20 -7.28
N GLY A 94 27.82 5.05 -8.32
CA GLY A 94 27.71 4.64 -9.71
C GLY A 94 28.88 3.80 -10.19
N VAL A 95 28.60 2.73 -10.93
CA VAL A 95 29.61 1.82 -11.49
C VAL A 95 29.45 1.70 -13.00
N ASP A 96 30.58 1.65 -13.72
CA ASP A 96 30.59 1.37 -15.15
C ASP A 96 30.27 -0.12 -15.40
N TYR A 97 29.49 -0.42 -16.44
CA TYR A 97 29.01 -1.78 -16.71
C TYR A 97 30.10 -2.71 -17.26
N ASP A 98 30.27 -3.88 -16.64
CA ASP A 98 31.24 -4.91 -17.03
C ASP A 98 30.58 -6.03 -17.84
N PHE A 99 30.86 -6.09 -19.16
CA PHE A 99 30.34 -7.13 -20.05
C PHE A 99 30.86 -8.55 -19.75
N SER A 100 31.90 -8.71 -18.93
CA SER A 100 32.41 -10.04 -18.52
C SER A 100 31.60 -10.66 -17.38
N ARG A 101 30.71 -9.90 -16.72
CA ARG A 101 29.97 -10.31 -15.52
C ARG A 101 28.45 -10.33 -15.74
N PRO A 102 27.72 -11.34 -15.24
CA PRO A 102 26.25 -11.35 -15.28
C PRO A 102 25.64 -10.11 -14.60
N PHE A 103 24.71 -9.44 -15.28
CA PHE A 103 24.05 -8.21 -14.85
C PHE A 103 23.55 -8.24 -13.39
N PHE A 104 22.79 -9.28 -13.01
CA PHE A 104 22.21 -9.36 -11.66
C PHE A 104 23.25 -9.45 -10.53
N ASN A 105 24.46 -9.96 -10.80
CA ASN A 105 25.54 -9.97 -9.80
C ASN A 105 26.04 -8.54 -9.55
N GLN A 106 26.23 -7.75 -10.62
CA GLN A 106 26.64 -6.35 -10.54
C GLN A 106 25.58 -5.50 -9.81
N LEU A 107 24.30 -5.71 -10.14
CA LEU A 107 23.17 -5.06 -9.47
C LEU A 107 23.09 -5.40 -7.97
N PHE A 108 23.29 -6.67 -7.60
CA PHE A 108 23.25 -7.09 -6.20
C PHE A 108 24.43 -6.56 -5.37
N ASP A 109 25.61 -6.43 -5.98
CA ASP A 109 26.77 -5.80 -5.34
C ASP A 109 26.54 -4.31 -5.05
N LEU A 110 25.78 -3.60 -5.90
CA LEU A 110 25.38 -2.20 -5.69
C LEU A 110 24.32 -2.07 -4.57
N ILE A 111 23.29 -2.92 -4.59
CA ILE A 111 22.18 -2.97 -3.58
C ILE A 111 22.69 -3.18 -2.14
N LYS A 112 23.85 -3.80 -1.96
CA LYS A 112 24.51 -4.00 -0.66
C LYS A 112 25.30 -2.79 -0.17
N LYS A 113 25.74 -1.90 -1.05
CA LYS A 113 26.65 -0.80 -0.70
C LYS A 113 25.93 0.52 -0.46
N ILE A 114 24.88 0.78 -1.23
CA ILE A 114 24.17 2.05 -1.13
C ILE A 114 23.41 2.16 0.21
N PRO A 115 23.39 3.36 0.85
CA PRO A 115 22.56 3.61 2.00
C PRO A 115 21.06 3.37 1.75
N ARG A 116 20.28 3.22 2.83
CA ARG A 116 18.80 3.13 2.78
C ARG A 116 18.14 4.04 3.81
N GLN A 117 16.94 4.55 3.50
CA GLN A 117 16.12 5.32 4.45
C GLN A 117 15.63 4.42 5.60
N SER A 118 15.75 4.87 6.86
CA SER A 118 15.41 4.06 8.04
C SER A 118 13.92 3.76 8.19
N LEU A 119 13.05 4.67 7.73
CA LEU A 119 11.59 4.56 7.73
C LEU A 119 11.10 5.07 6.38
N ASN A 120 10.11 4.42 5.75
CA ASN A 120 9.49 4.98 4.56
C ASN A 120 8.61 6.15 4.99
N SER A 121 9.09 7.37 4.76
CA SER A 121 8.50 8.60 5.27
C SER A 121 8.86 9.80 4.41
N LEU A 122 7.85 10.65 4.15
CA LEU A 122 7.98 11.85 3.32
C LEU A 122 7.14 12.99 3.90
N ASN A 123 7.75 14.14 4.17
CA ASN A 123 7.06 15.36 4.63
C ASN A 123 6.18 15.16 5.89
N ASN A 124 6.63 14.35 6.85
CA ASN A 124 5.91 14.17 8.11
C ASN A 124 6.49 15.07 9.21
N PHE A 125 5.63 15.68 10.02
CA PHE A 125 6.04 16.60 11.09
C PHE A 125 5.54 16.14 12.45
N ASN A 126 6.43 16.00 13.43
CA ASN A 126 6.09 15.53 14.78
C ASN A 126 5.32 14.18 14.76
N CYS A 127 5.84 13.19 14.02
CA CYS A 127 5.23 11.87 13.90
C CYS A 127 6.23 10.76 14.24
N PRO A 128 6.38 10.36 15.51
CA PRO A 128 7.25 9.25 15.90
C PRO A 128 6.57 7.89 15.73
N TYR A 129 7.38 6.84 15.55
CA TYR A 129 6.93 5.45 15.35
C TYR A 129 5.99 5.23 14.13
N ILE A 130 6.10 6.06 13.10
CA ILE A 130 5.37 5.89 11.84
C ILE A 130 6.22 5.18 10.76
N ASN A 131 5.56 4.54 9.81
CA ASN A 131 6.18 3.97 8.62
C ASN A 131 5.16 3.87 7.47
N TYR A 132 5.62 3.92 6.22
CA TYR A 132 4.79 4.13 5.02
C TYR A 132 3.85 5.33 5.18
N ALA A 133 4.37 6.47 5.61
CA ALA A 133 3.55 7.63 5.94
C ALA A 133 3.99 8.88 5.18
N TRP A 134 3.05 9.73 4.77
CA TRP A 134 3.35 10.95 4.03
C TRP A 134 2.42 12.12 4.35
N ASN A 135 2.96 13.33 4.23
CA ASN A 135 2.26 14.61 4.40
C ASN A 135 1.42 14.68 5.68
N SER A 136 1.85 14.01 6.75
CA SER A 136 1.08 13.84 7.99
C SER A 136 1.74 14.57 9.17
N LYS A 137 0.95 15.02 10.14
CA LYS A 137 1.44 15.78 11.30
C LYS A 137 0.85 15.30 12.64
N ASN A 138 1.63 15.46 13.71
CA ASN A 138 1.23 15.19 15.10
C ASN A 138 0.65 13.77 15.32
N SER A 139 1.15 12.76 14.60
CA SER A 139 0.53 11.43 14.54
C SER A 139 1.46 10.35 15.10
N TYR A 140 0.93 9.41 15.89
CA TYR A 140 1.73 8.46 16.68
C TYR A 140 1.40 7.00 16.36
N MET A 141 2.44 6.17 16.20
CA MET A 141 2.32 4.72 15.99
C MET A 141 1.33 4.34 14.87
N CYS A 142 1.44 5.05 13.74
CA CYS A 142 0.59 4.87 12.57
C CYS A 142 1.35 4.24 11.40
N PHE A 143 0.72 3.30 10.71
CA PHE A 143 1.34 2.49 9.64
C PHE A 143 0.50 2.55 8.38
N ASP A 144 1.07 3.03 7.27
CA ASP A 144 0.30 3.40 6.08
C ASP A 144 -0.68 4.55 6.39
N LEU A 145 -0.13 5.77 6.50
CA LEU A 145 -0.86 6.99 6.86
C LEU A 145 -0.56 8.13 5.86
N GLY A 146 -1.56 8.51 5.08
CA GLY A 146 -1.48 9.67 4.18
C GLY A 146 -2.32 10.84 4.68
N TYR A 147 -1.75 12.05 4.73
CA TYR A 147 -2.48 13.30 5.05
C TYR A 147 -3.23 13.26 6.40
N GLY A 148 -2.64 12.63 7.42
CA GLY A 148 -3.19 12.57 8.78
C GLY A 148 -2.84 13.79 9.62
N GLU A 149 -3.80 14.31 10.39
CA GLU A 149 -3.61 15.35 11.42
C GLU A 149 -4.09 14.84 12.78
N ASN A 150 -3.21 14.81 13.78
CA ASN A 150 -3.54 14.34 15.14
C ASN A 150 -4.15 12.92 15.12
N VAL A 151 -3.49 11.98 14.43
CA VAL A 151 -3.95 10.59 14.25
C VAL A 151 -3.13 9.62 15.08
N PHE A 152 -3.80 8.73 15.81
CA PHE A 152 -3.15 7.84 16.77
C PHE A 152 -3.49 6.36 16.50
N TYR A 153 -2.50 5.47 16.62
CA TYR A 153 -2.66 4.01 16.63
C TYR A 153 -3.43 3.42 15.43
N SER A 154 -3.34 4.08 14.27
CA SER A 154 -4.18 3.77 13.10
C SER A 154 -3.37 3.17 11.95
N ASN A 155 -4.00 2.37 11.08
CA ASN A 155 -3.33 1.77 9.93
C ASN A 155 -4.16 1.79 8.64
N ALA A 156 -3.48 1.85 7.48
CA ALA A 156 -4.10 1.95 6.16
C ALA A 156 -5.16 3.07 6.10
N CYS A 157 -4.73 4.28 6.48
CA CYS A 157 -5.62 5.41 6.75
C CYS A 157 -5.22 6.65 5.94
N HIS A 158 -6.20 7.36 5.36
CA HIS A 158 -5.94 8.54 4.54
C HIS A 158 -6.90 9.70 4.83
N PHE A 159 -6.38 10.92 4.94
CA PHE A 159 -7.16 12.14 5.22
C PHE A 159 -7.94 12.03 6.54
N LEU A 160 -7.29 11.52 7.60
CA LEU A 160 -7.87 11.47 8.94
C LEU A 160 -7.48 12.72 9.74
N LYS A 161 -8.41 13.20 10.57
CA LYS A 161 -8.19 14.32 11.47
C LYS A 161 -8.76 14.03 12.86
N ASP A 162 -8.00 14.37 13.90
CA ASP A 162 -8.41 14.27 15.32
C ASP A 162 -9.03 12.90 15.67
N SER A 163 -8.42 11.81 15.19
CA SER A 163 -9.02 10.47 15.14
C SER A 163 -8.06 9.36 15.61
N GLN A 164 -8.58 8.30 16.23
CA GLN A 164 -7.76 7.25 16.85
C GLN A 164 -8.31 5.81 16.66
N ASP A 165 -7.41 4.81 16.70
CA ASP A 165 -7.67 3.36 16.66
C ASP A 165 -8.38 2.91 15.37
N ASN A 166 -8.08 3.57 14.24
CA ASN A 166 -8.76 3.33 12.96
C ASN A 166 -7.98 2.37 12.05
N SER A 167 -8.71 1.56 11.27
CA SER A 167 -8.12 0.63 10.30
C SER A 167 -8.83 0.73 8.95
N TYR A 168 -8.07 0.73 7.84
CA TYR A 168 -8.60 0.73 6.47
C TYR A 168 -9.62 1.85 6.18
N SER A 169 -9.44 3.02 6.79
CA SER A 169 -10.45 4.08 6.84
C SER A 169 -9.99 5.37 6.14
N LYS A 170 -10.92 6.14 5.58
CA LYS A 170 -10.58 7.33 4.76
C LYS A 170 -11.51 8.51 5.05
N LYS A 171 -10.97 9.73 5.07
CA LYS A 171 -11.74 10.98 5.27
C LYS A 171 -12.61 10.91 6.54
N LEU A 172 -11.96 10.69 7.69
CA LEU A 172 -12.64 10.71 8.99
C LEU A 172 -12.20 11.92 9.82
N ASP A 173 -13.13 12.55 10.54
CA ASP A 173 -12.86 13.68 11.45
C ASP A 173 -13.55 13.43 12.81
N LEU A 174 -12.80 13.50 13.92
CA LEU A 174 -13.29 13.16 15.26
C LEU A 174 -13.90 11.75 15.35
N CYS A 175 -13.19 10.75 14.80
CA CYS A 175 -13.63 9.35 14.79
C CYS A 175 -12.75 8.42 15.64
N TYR A 176 -13.40 7.44 16.27
CA TYR A 176 -12.74 6.49 17.15
C TYR A 176 -13.12 5.03 16.84
N GLN A 177 -12.10 4.17 16.77
CA GLN A 177 -12.28 2.71 16.65
C GLN A 177 -13.07 2.28 15.41
N CYS A 178 -12.83 2.91 14.26
CA CYS A 178 -13.51 2.62 13.00
C CYS A 178 -12.70 1.64 12.11
N ILE A 179 -13.41 0.73 11.43
CA ILE A 179 -12.83 -0.28 10.52
C ILE A 179 -13.51 -0.18 9.16
N ASP A 180 -12.74 -0.15 8.07
CA ASP A 180 -13.24 -0.12 6.69
C ASP A 180 -14.31 0.97 6.46
N SER A 181 -14.13 2.15 7.08
CA SER A 181 -15.16 3.19 7.15
C SER A 181 -14.69 4.52 6.55
N GLN A 182 -15.61 5.24 5.91
CA GLN A 182 -15.27 6.33 5.01
C GLN A 182 -16.19 7.55 5.15
N GLU A 183 -15.64 8.74 4.90
CA GLU A 183 -16.42 9.98 4.73
C GLU A 183 -17.40 10.23 5.89
N SER A 184 -16.94 10.01 7.12
CA SER A 184 -17.76 10.03 8.34
C SER A 184 -17.12 10.87 9.43
N SER A 185 -17.91 11.45 10.34
CA SER A 185 -17.36 12.31 11.40
C SER A 185 -18.14 12.26 12.72
N THR A 186 -17.49 12.68 13.80
CA THR A 186 -18.03 12.69 15.18
C THR A 186 -18.73 11.39 15.56
N SER A 187 -18.11 10.26 15.23
CA SER A 187 -18.72 8.93 15.21
C SER A 187 -17.73 7.85 15.64
N ASP A 188 -18.19 6.77 16.27
CA ASP A 188 -17.31 5.71 16.78
C ASP A 188 -17.88 4.29 16.63
N ASN A 189 -16.99 3.28 16.65
CA ASN A 189 -17.32 1.89 16.34
C ASN A 189 -18.09 1.73 15.01
N LEU A 190 -17.62 2.43 13.98
CA LEU A 190 -18.12 2.24 12.62
C LEU A 190 -17.39 1.08 11.95
N GLU A 191 -18.12 0.09 11.46
CA GLU A 191 -17.57 -1.02 10.68
C GLU A 191 -18.21 -1.08 9.29
N LYS A 192 -17.41 -0.99 8.23
CA LYS A 192 -17.88 -1.01 6.82
C LYS A 192 -18.88 0.12 6.50
N CYS A 193 -18.80 1.25 7.20
CA CYS A 193 -19.77 2.34 7.09
C CYS A 193 -19.29 3.48 6.19
N LYS A 194 -20.22 4.24 5.63
CA LYS A 194 -19.93 5.41 4.80
C LYS A 194 -20.89 6.55 5.09
N ASP A 195 -20.44 7.80 5.00
CA ASP A 195 -21.33 8.98 5.10
C ASP A 195 -22.17 8.95 6.39
N CYS A 196 -21.50 8.75 7.54
CA CYS A 196 -22.12 8.63 8.86
C CYS A 196 -21.69 9.79 9.77
N LEU A 197 -22.64 10.33 10.53
CA LEU A 197 -22.45 11.52 11.39
C LEU A 197 -23.20 11.36 12.72
N ASP A 198 -22.60 11.80 13.84
CA ASP A 198 -23.13 11.60 15.22
C ASP A 198 -23.60 10.16 15.49
N SER A 199 -22.86 9.16 14.99
CA SER A 199 -23.33 7.77 14.94
C SER A 199 -22.36 6.80 15.58
N HIS A 200 -22.91 5.77 16.21
CA HIS A 200 -22.18 4.95 17.16
C HIS A 200 -22.54 3.46 17.01
N PHE A 201 -21.54 2.58 17.00
CA PHE A 201 -21.75 1.13 16.88
C PHE A 201 -22.58 0.77 15.63
N LEU A 202 -22.10 1.17 14.46
CA LEU A 202 -22.81 0.91 13.19
C LEU A 202 -22.10 -0.17 12.37
N TYR A 203 -22.90 -1.11 11.83
CA TYR A 203 -22.39 -2.15 10.93
C TYR A 203 -22.94 -1.97 9.51
N ASN A 204 -22.07 -1.73 8.54
CA ASN A 204 -22.41 -1.66 7.12
C ASN A 204 -23.52 -0.63 6.83
N CYS A 205 -23.54 0.52 7.51
CA CYS A 205 -24.51 1.60 7.31
C CYS A 205 -24.00 2.63 6.28
N ASN A 206 -24.92 3.33 5.60
CA ASN A 206 -24.55 4.38 4.64
C ASN A 206 -25.53 5.57 4.73
N GLY A 207 -25.03 6.81 4.77
CA GLY A 207 -25.87 8.01 4.83
C GLY A 207 -26.65 8.14 6.15
N CYS A 208 -26.04 7.78 7.28
CA CYS A 208 -26.74 7.64 8.56
C CYS A 208 -26.36 8.73 9.57
N PHE A 209 -27.36 9.40 10.14
CA PHE A 209 -27.19 10.51 11.08
C PHE A 209 -27.84 10.25 12.43
N SER A 210 -27.13 10.43 13.55
CA SER A 210 -27.68 10.15 14.88
C SER A 210 -28.29 8.74 14.96
N CYS A 211 -27.44 7.72 14.77
CA CYS A 211 -27.85 6.32 14.80
C CYS A 211 -26.97 5.49 15.75
N ILE A 212 -27.58 4.57 16.51
CA ILE A 212 -26.91 3.75 17.53
C ILE A 212 -27.24 2.27 17.31
N LEU A 213 -26.24 1.38 17.36
CA LEU A 213 -26.45 -0.08 17.24
C LEU A 213 -27.31 -0.44 16.04
N CYS A 214 -27.04 0.16 14.87
CA CYS A 214 -27.79 -0.10 13.65
C CYS A 214 -26.93 -0.85 12.64
N SER A 215 -27.54 -1.79 11.92
CA SER A 215 -26.91 -2.52 10.83
C SER A 215 -27.63 -2.34 9.50
N ASN A 216 -26.84 -2.26 8.43
CA ASN A 216 -27.30 -2.24 7.04
C ASN A 216 -28.29 -1.09 6.67
N LEU A 217 -28.46 -0.07 7.53
CA LEU A 217 -29.35 1.07 7.24
C LEU A 217 -28.82 1.95 6.11
N ARG A 218 -29.74 2.58 5.38
CA ARG A 218 -29.46 3.49 4.26
C ARG A 218 -30.27 4.78 4.43
N ASN A 219 -29.60 5.93 4.40
CA ASN A 219 -30.21 7.26 4.39
C ASN A 219 -31.20 7.48 5.55
N GLN A 220 -30.87 6.98 6.75
CA GLN A 220 -31.72 7.07 7.94
C GLN A 220 -31.16 8.02 8.99
N LYS A 221 -32.06 8.46 9.89
CA LYS A 221 -31.69 9.28 11.03
C LYS A 221 -32.51 8.94 12.27
N TYR A 222 -31.95 9.21 13.45
CA TYR A 222 -32.58 8.99 14.76
C TYR A 222 -33.03 7.53 14.92
N CYS A 223 -32.10 6.61 14.69
CA CYS A 223 -32.37 5.16 14.75
C CYS A 223 -31.59 4.49 15.88
N ILE A 224 -32.24 3.57 16.59
CA ILE A 224 -31.62 2.72 17.61
C ILE A 224 -32.08 1.28 17.34
N LEU A 225 -31.15 0.32 17.24
CA LEU A 225 -31.48 -1.08 16.94
C LEU A 225 -32.36 -1.24 15.68
N ASN A 226 -31.98 -0.55 14.60
CA ASN A 226 -32.70 -0.42 13.32
C ASN A 226 -34.13 0.17 13.40
N LYS A 227 -34.62 0.55 14.58
CA LYS A 227 -35.90 1.23 14.76
C LYS A 227 -35.73 2.73 14.73
N LYS A 228 -36.60 3.42 13.99
CA LYS A 228 -36.63 4.88 13.87
C LYS A 228 -37.46 5.52 14.99
N TYR A 229 -37.00 6.67 15.47
CA TYR A 229 -37.61 7.45 16.54
C TYR A 229 -37.85 8.91 16.11
N SER A 230 -38.59 9.66 16.92
CA SER A 230 -38.54 11.13 16.90
C SER A 230 -37.14 11.60 17.33
N LYS A 231 -36.79 12.87 17.10
CA LYS A 231 -35.52 13.40 17.61
C LYS A 231 -35.54 13.39 19.14
N GLU A 232 -36.63 13.86 19.71
CA GLU A 232 -36.82 14.05 21.15
C GLU A 232 -36.76 12.73 21.92
N ASP A 233 -37.27 11.62 21.34
CA ASP A 233 -37.19 10.30 21.96
C ASP A 233 -35.85 9.62 21.67
N TYR A 234 -35.19 9.90 20.54
CA TYR A 234 -33.82 9.44 20.30
C TYR A 234 -32.85 10.01 21.34
N GLU A 235 -32.87 11.32 21.61
CA GLU A 235 -31.96 11.94 22.60
C GLU A 235 -32.16 11.33 24.00
N LYS A 236 -33.42 11.13 24.44
CA LYS A 236 -33.73 10.45 25.72
C LYS A 236 -33.27 9.00 25.75
N LEU A 237 -33.26 8.30 24.61
CA LEU A 237 -32.88 6.89 24.53
C LEU A 237 -31.37 6.69 24.35
N LYS A 238 -30.64 7.68 23.80
CA LYS A 238 -29.19 7.67 23.56
C LYS A 238 -28.39 7.33 24.82
N GLU A 239 -28.75 7.94 25.95
CA GLU A 239 -28.08 7.72 27.25
C GLU A 239 -28.10 6.24 27.72
N ASN A 240 -29.10 5.45 27.33
CA ASN A 240 -29.16 4.03 27.71
C ASN A 240 -28.04 3.19 27.09
N TYR A 241 -27.44 3.68 25.99
CA TYR A 241 -26.38 3.01 25.24
C TYR A 241 -25.05 3.77 25.29
N ILE A 242 -25.08 5.08 25.56
CA ILE A 242 -23.92 5.97 25.52
C ILE A 242 -24.07 7.03 26.62
N ASP A 243 -23.51 6.73 27.80
CA ASP A 243 -23.46 7.64 28.97
C ASP A 243 -22.04 8.21 29.22
N GLY A 244 -21.10 7.95 28.30
CA GLY A 244 -19.68 8.33 28.43
C GLY A 244 -18.84 7.43 29.34
N SER A 245 -19.43 6.47 30.05
CA SER A 245 -18.68 5.55 30.93
C SER A 245 -18.05 4.38 30.18
N PHE A 246 -16.88 3.93 30.66
CA PHE A 246 -16.22 2.73 30.14
C PHE A 246 -17.10 1.47 30.27
N SER A 247 -17.81 1.33 31.39
CA SER A 247 -18.69 0.17 31.64
C SER A 247 -19.81 0.09 30.60
N LYS A 248 -20.48 1.22 30.34
CA LYS A 248 -21.52 1.31 29.31
C LYS A 248 -20.94 1.01 27.94
N ARG A 249 -19.86 1.71 27.54
CA ARG A 249 -19.17 1.50 26.26
C ARG A 249 -18.85 0.02 26.02
N LYS A 250 -18.35 -0.67 27.05
CA LYS A 250 -18.08 -2.11 26.99
C LYS A 250 -19.36 -2.93 26.75
N SER A 251 -20.42 -2.70 27.53
CA SER A 251 -21.69 -3.43 27.36
C SER A 251 -22.37 -3.17 26.01
N THR A 252 -22.28 -1.94 25.50
CA THR A 252 -22.80 -1.55 24.18
C THR A 252 -21.96 -2.19 23.06
N HIS A 253 -20.64 -2.30 23.22
CA HIS A 253 -19.78 -3.06 22.32
C HIS A 253 -20.12 -4.56 22.32
N GLU A 254 -20.31 -5.18 23.49
CA GLU A 254 -20.74 -6.57 23.61
C GLU A 254 -22.08 -6.81 22.89
N LEU A 255 -23.04 -5.88 23.01
CA LEU A 255 -24.31 -5.91 22.25
C LEU A 255 -24.12 -5.69 20.74
N PHE A 256 -23.17 -4.83 20.34
CA PHE A 256 -22.82 -4.61 18.93
C PHE A 256 -22.25 -5.87 18.27
N GLU A 257 -21.37 -6.61 18.95
CA GLU A 257 -20.88 -7.90 18.47
C GLU A 257 -22.02 -8.90 18.24
N GLN A 258 -22.97 -9.01 19.19
CA GLN A 258 -24.15 -9.87 19.02
C GLN A 258 -25.06 -9.41 17.86
N LEU A 259 -25.21 -8.11 17.68
CA LEU A 259 -25.97 -7.53 16.55
C LEU A 259 -25.29 -7.84 15.21
N LYS A 260 -23.96 -7.75 15.13
CA LYS A 260 -23.19 -8.13 13.93
C LYS A 260 -23.40 -9.59 13.56
N LEU A 261 -23.41 -10.53 14.51
CA LEU A 261 -23.65 -11.96 14.21
C LEU A 261 -24.98 -12.21 13.47
N ASN A 262 -26.00 -11.38 13.73
CA ASN A 262 -27.33 -11.50 13.14
C ASN A 262 -27.58 -10.53 11.96
N SER A 263 -26.56 -9.75 11.56
CA SER A 263 -26.67 -8.74 10.50
C SER A 263 -26.40 -9.32 9.11
N ILE A 264 -26.76 -8.58 8.05
CA ILE A 264 -26.51 -9.02 6.67
C ILE A 264 -25.04 -8.80 6.33
N HIS A 265 -24.30 -9.91 6.28
CA HIS A 265 -22.92 -9.96 5.81
C HIS A 265 -22.88 -10.10 4.29
N LYS A 266 -22.20 -9.15 3.64
CA LYS A 266 -21.83 -9.30 2.23
C LYS A 266 -20.61 -10.23 2.14
N GLU A 267 -20.67 -11.19 1.24
CA GLU A 267 -19.53 -12.05 0.88
C GLU A 267 -18.37 -11.23 0.30
N ASN A 268 -18.69 -10.27 -0.58
CA ASN A 268 -17.75 -9.33 -1.15
C ASN A 268 -18.40 -7.95 -1.35
N SER A 269 -17.58 -6.92 -1.57
CA SER A 269 -18.02 -5.55 -1.87
C SER A 269 -17.73 -5.16 -3.31
N ASN A 270 -17.75 -6.12 -4.24
CA ASN A 270 -17.35 -5.90 -5.63
C ASN A 270 -18.27 -4.89 -6.32
N ILE A 271 -17.69 -3.81 -6.84
CA ILE A 271 -18.42 -2.77 -7.57
C ILE A 271 -17.74 -2.56 -8.93
N GLN A 272 -18.51 -2.77 -10.01
CA GLN A 272 -18.09 -2.75 -11.43
C GLN A 272 -17.35 -4.01 -11.98
N THR A 273 -17.86 -5.22 -11.66
CA THR A 273 -17.68 -6.55 -12.31
C THR A 273 -17.32 -6.54 -13.82
N LYS A 274 -16.65 -7.54 -14.42
CA LYS A 274 -16.55 -9.01 -14.15
C LYS A 274 -15.17 -9.44 -13.64
N ASP A 275 -14.89 -10.75 -13.64
CA ASP A 275 -13.60 -11.36 -13.31
C ASP A 275 -12.86 -10.72 -12.11
N CYS A 276 -13.12 -11.22 -10.90
CA CYS A 276 -12.62 -10.61 -9.65
C CYS A 276 -12.55 -11.64 -8.51
N THR A 277 -11.68 -11.43 -7.51
CA THR A 277 -11.71 -12.11 -6.19
C THR A 277 -11.11 -11.19 -5.12
N GLY A 278 -11.89 -10.83 -4.09
CA GLY A 278 -11.74 -9.65 -3.21
C GLY A 278 -10.74 -9.74 -2.04
N ASN A 279 -10.68 -8.79 -1.10
CA ASN A 279 -11.63 -7.68 -0.75
C ASN A 279 -10.89 -6.33 -0.56
N ASN A 280 -11.46 -5.15 -0.79
CA ASN A 280 -12.68 -4.70 -1.46
C ASN A 280 -12.28 -4.11 -2.82
N ILE A 281 -12.58 -4.81 -3.92
CA ILE A 281 -12.25 -4.40 -5.29
C ILE A 281 -13.33 -3.42 -5.80
N TRP A 282 -12.91 -2.31 -6.39
CA TRP A 282 -13.80 -1.32 -6.99
C TRP A 282 -13.21 -0.85 -8.33
N ASN A 283 -14.04 -0.82 -9.38
CA ASN A 283 -13.72 -1.30 -10.74
C ASN A 283 -13.70 -2.84 -10.81
N CYS A 284 -13.79 -3.41 -12.02
CA CYS A 284 -13.16 -4.66 -12.46
C CYS A 284 -12.89 -4.53 -13.98
N ASP A 285 -11.91 -5.21 -14.57
CA ASP A 285 -11.96 -6.57 -15.16
C ASP A 285 -10.51 -6.86 -15.61
N ASN A 286 -9.86 -8.02 -15.57
CA ASN A 286 -10.11 -9.35 -15.00
C ASN A 286 -9.02 -9.63 -13.95
N CYS A 287 -9.43 -9.85 -12.70
CA CYS A 287 -8.64 -9.70 -11.47
C CYS A 287 -8.62 -10.99 -10.62
N LYS A 288 -7.49 -11.70 -10.51
CA LYS A 288 -7.44 -13.00 -9.79
C LYS A 288 -6.10 -13.19 -9.06
N GLN A 289 -5.95 -13.08 -7.73
CA GLN A 289 -6.89 -12.80 -6.64
C GLN A 289 -6.30 -11.75 -5.67
N SER A 290 -7.12 -10.93 -4.99
CA SER A 290 -6.66 -9.59 -4.57
C SER A 290 -7.36 -8.92 -3.38
N PHE A 291 -6.61 -8.62 -2.33
CA PHE A 291 -7.02 -7.66 -1.29
C PHE A 291 -6.73 -6.21 -1.70
N ASN A 292 -7.33 -5.23 -1.00
CA ASN A 292 -8.07 -4.07 -1.57
C ASN A 292 -7.51 -3.49 -2.86
N ILE A 293 -8.43 -3.10 -3.76
CA ILE A 293 -8.08 -2.54 -5.07
C ILE A 293 -9.09 -1.44 -5.41
N PHE A 294 -8.59 -0.26 -5.78
CA PHE A 294 -9.35 0.79 -6.47
C PHE A 294 -8.52 1.18 -7.70
N LYS A 295 -8.65 0.37 -8.74
CA LYS A 295 -7.76 0.20 -9.92
C LYS A 295 -8.22 -1.01 -10.73
N SER A 296 -8.27 -1.00 -12.06
CA SER A 296 -7.86 -2.15 -12.94
C SER A 296 -8.21 -1.94 -14.43
N GLN A 297 -7.41 -2.56 -15.31
CA GLN A 297 -7.82 -3.68 -16.18
C GLN A 297 -6.59 -4.18 -16.96
N ASN A 298 -6.22 -5.47 -17.01
CA ASN A 298 -6.55 -6.65 -16.21
C ASN A 298 -5.51 -6.88 -15.08
N CYS A 299 -5.75 -7.76 -14.10
CA CYS A 299 -4.89 -7.96 -12.92
C CYS A 299 -4.76 -9.42 -12.41
N LYS A 300 -3.62 -9.76 -11.81
CA LYS A 300 -3.41 -10.98 -11.01
C LYS A 300 -2.26 -10.78 -10.01
N PHE A 301 -1.96 -11.72 -9.12
CA PHE A 301 -2.43 -11.77 -7.72
C PHE A 301 -1.91 -10.61 -6.83
N VAL A 302 -2.77 -9.95 -6.05
CA VAL A 302 -2.47 -8.63 -5.41
C VAL A 302 -2.84 -8.58 -3.91
N ASN A 303 -2.37 -7.59 -3.13
CA ASN A 303 -2.68 -7.50 -1.69
C ASN A 303 -2.63 -6.06 -1.07
N ASP A 304 -3.51 -5.15 -1.48
CA ASP A 304 -3.77 -3.75 -1.02
C ASP A 304 -3.22 -2.61 -1.92
N ILE A 305 -4.10 -1.77 -2.47
CA ILE A 305 -3.86 -0.85 -3.61
C ILE A 305 -4.96 0.25 -3.75
N ASP A 306 -4.57 1.46 -4.17
CA ASP A 306 -5.41 2.60 -4.67
C ASP A 306 -4.43 3.67 -5.21
N SER A 307 -4.36 4.10 -6.49
CA SER A 307 -5.39 4.44 -7.52
C SER A 307 -5.02 4.10 -8.99
N ASP A 308 -5.99 4.12 -9.91
CA ASP A 308 -6.13 3.49 -11.25
C ASP A 308 -4.94 2.89 -12.09
N LEU A 309 -4.88 1.53 -12.25
CA LEU A 309 -4.00 0.76 -13.17
C LEU A 309 -4.73 0.24 -14.42
N LYS A 310 -3.97 0.01 -15.50
CA LYS A 310 -4.28 -0.93 -16.60
C LYS A 310 -3.09 -1.88 -16.89
N ASP A 311 -3.27 -2.91 -17.73
CA ASP A 311 -2.92 -4.33 -17.41
C ASP A 311 -1.68 -4.63 -16.56
N SER A 312 -1.80 -5.63 -15.66
CA SER A 312 -0.80 -5.90 -14.64
C SER A 312 -0.81 -7.34 -14.11
N MET A 313 0.29 -7.77 -13.48
CA MET A 313 0.24 -8.88 -12.52
C MET A 313 1.33 -8.80 -11.43
N ASP A 314 1.42 -9.84 -10.60
CA ASP A 314 1.35 -9.82 -9.13
C ASP A 314 2.06 -8.67 -8.32
N LEU A 315 1.31 -7.92 -7.48
CA LEU A 315 1.76 -6.67 -6.79
C LEU A 315 1.37 -6.58 -5.28
N SER A 316 2.15 -5.95 -4.38
CA SER A 316 1.77 -5.81 -2.93
C SER A 316 2.55 -4.70 -2.18
N CYS A 317 2.26 -3.39 -2.19
CA CYS A 317 1.01 -2.62 -2.29
C CYS A 317 1.34 -1.29 -3.02
N ALA A 318 0.45 -0.68 -3.82
CA ALA A 318 0.81 0.32 -4.87
C ALA A 318 -0.29 1.33 -5.27
N ALA A 319 0.07 2.47 -5.90
CA ALA A 319 -0.82 3.64 -5.99
C ALA A 319 -1.04 4.39 -7.34
N GLU A 320 -0.30 4.13 -8.44
CA GLU A 320 -0.68 4.66 -9.78
C GLU A 320 -0.48 3.61 -10.91
N GLY A 321 -0.52 4.02 -12.20
CA GLY A 321 -1.11 3.24 -13.30
C GLY A 321 -0.35 2.98 -14.62
N GLU A 322 -0.76 1.88 -15.29
CA GLU A 322 -0.44 1.25 -16.61
C GLU A 322 1.01 1.16 -17.10
N LEU A 323 1.50 0.07 -17.72
CA LEU A 323 1.25 -1.37 -17.59
C LEU A 323 2.39 -1.98 -16.75
N MET A 324 2.13 -2.83 -15.74
CA MET A 324 3.18 -3.19 -14.73
C MET A 324 3.19 -4.63 -14.20
N TYR A 325 4.39 -5.20 -14.02
CA TYR A 325 4.64 -6.58 -13.55
C TYR A 325 6.13 -6.76 -13.14
N GLU A 326 6.54 -7.13 -11.92
CA GLU A 326 5.87 -7.28 -10.62
C GLU A 326 6.44 -6.28 -9.61
N SER A 327 5.66 -5.83 -8.61
CA SER A 327 6.08 -4.63 -7.85
C SER A 327 5.64 -4.53 -6.37
N THR A 328 6.46 -3.80 -5.60
CA THR A 328 6.18 -3.28 -4.24
C THR A 328 7.10 -2.06 -3.99
N SER A 329 6.80 -0.81 -4.33
CA SER A 329 5.58 -0.08 -4.69
C SER A 329 5.88 0.96 -5.80
N VAL A 330 4.87 1.60 -6.40
CA VAL A 330 5.02 2.26 -7.71
C VAL A 330 4.13 3.47 -7.99
N SER A 331 4.62 4.31 -8.92
CA SER A 331 3.92 5.35 -9.69
C SER A 331 4.37 5.32 -11.16
N GLY A 332 3.43 5.30 -12.12
CA GLY A 332 3.64 4.90 -13.54
C GLY A 332 4.55 5.80 -14.38
N HIS A 333 5.01 5.40 -15.56
CA HIS A 333 4.62 4.29 -16.46
C HIS A 333 5.70 4.03 -17.54
N ASN A 334 5.92 2.85 -18.13
CA ASN A 334 5.39 1.50 -17.91
C ASN A 334 6.54 0.65 -17.34
N LEU A 335 6.30 -0.21 -16.34
CA LEU A 335 7.39 -0.61 -15.41
C LEU A 335 7.45 -2.12 -15.08
N PHE A 336 8.68 -2.65 -15.07
CA PHE A 336 9.03 -4.05 -14.81
C PHE A 336 10.48 -4.10 -14.29
N PHE A 337 10.88 -4.70 -13.16
CA PHE A 337 10.18 -5.31 -12.04
C PHE A 337 10.77 -4.66 -10.77
N ASP A 338 9.95 -4.33 -9.76
CA ASP A 338 10.22 -3.10 -8.99
C ASP A 338 10.07 -3.20 -7.46
N VAL A 339 11.01 -2.59 -6.72
CA VAL A 339 10.86 -2.19 -5.30
C VAL A 339 11.78 -0.98 -5.00
N LEU A 340 11.40 0.29 -5.02
CA LEU A 340 10.11 0.99 -5.04
C LEU A 340 10.34 2.37 -5.71
N VAL A 341 9.35 2.90 -6.45
CA VAL A 341 9.58 3.99 -7.42
C VAL A 341 8.42 4.99 -7.52
N GLY A 342 8.71 6.25 -7.84
CA GLY A 342 7.72 7.19 -8.40
C GLY A 342 8.30 8.59 -8.60
N PHE A 343 7.84 9.44 -9.53
CA PHE A 343 6.98 9.26 -10.72
C PHE A 343 7.90 9.21 -11.97
N SER A 344 7.79 8.28 -12.92
CA SER A 344 8.86 8.08 -13.94
C SER A 344 8.44 7.39 -15.23
N LEU A 345 9.15 7.68 -16.34
CA LEU A 345 8.92 7.08 -17.67
C LEU A 345 9.98 6.04 -18.04
N ASP A 346 9.56 4.91 -18.61
CA ASP A 346 10.40 3.87 -19.24
C ASP A 346 11.56 3.32 -18.37
N VAL A 347 11.28 2.24 -17.62
CA VAL A 347 12.20 1.65 -16.63
C VAL A 347 12.22 0.13 -16.69
N LEU A 348 13.42 -0.45 -16.66
CA LEU A 348 13.67 -1.89 -16.64
C LEU A 348 14.63 -2.26 -15.47
N TYR A 349 14.12 -2.99 -14.47
CA TYR A 349 14.74 -3.32 -13.17
C TYR A 349 14.97 -2.12 -12.21
N SER A 350 14.41 -2.15 -10.98
CA SER A 350 14.46 -0.99 -10.04
C SER A 350 14.51 -1.29 -8.54
N VAL A 351 15.47 -0.68 -7.82
CA VAL A 351 15.54 -0.61 -6.34
C VAL A 351 16.35 0.62 -5.89
N TYR A 352 15.93 1.89 -5.81
CA TYR A 352 14.64 2.58 -5.66
C TYR A 352 14.76 3.96 -6.38
N CYS A 353 13.70 4.69 -6.75
CA CYS A 353 13.88 5.99 -7.46
C CYS A 353 12.78 7.04 -7.16
N ILE A 354 13.18 8.30 -6.86
CA ILE A 354 12.38 9.28 -6.08
C ILE A 354 12.69 10.78 -6.43
N LYS A 355 12.43 11.36 -7.60
CA LYS A 355 11.26 11.39 -8.50
C LYS A 355 11.66 11.84 -9.92
N ASN A 356 10.75 11.83 -10.90
CA ASN A 356 10.91 12.42 -12.24
C ASN A 356 12.09 11.89 -13.08
N ASN A 357 12.40 10.59 -12.97
CA ASN A 357 13.45 9.96 -13.76
C ASN A 357 12.92 9.42 -15.11
N LYS A 358 13.81 9.22 -16.09
CA LYS A 358 13.46 8.68 -17.43
C LYS A 358 14.56 7.76 -17.99
N ASN A 359 14.20 6.70 -18.71
CA ASN A 359 15.16 5.81 -19.39
C ASN A 359 16.20 5.21 -18.43
N LEU A 360 15.78 4.23 -17.63
CA LEU A 360 16.63 3.58 -16.62
C LEU A 360 16.73 2.06 -16.84
N PHE A 361 17.93 1.51 -16.62
CA PHE A 361 18.20 0.08 -16.68
C PHE A 361 19.00 -0.39 -15.45
N GLY A 362 18.36 -1.04 -14.48
CA GLY A 362 19.01 -1.53 -13.25
C GLY A 362 19.52 -0.44 -12.32
N CYS A 363 18.65 0.45 -11.86
CA CYS A 363 19.02 1.67 -11.09
C CYS A 363 18.75 1.56 -9.58
N VAL A 364 19.70 2.07 -8.76
CA VAL A 364 19.77 1.83 -7.30
C VAL A 364 20.61 2.93 -6.60
N SER A 365 20.12 4.13 -6.25
CA SER A 365 18.76 4.63 -6.14
C SER A 365 18.72 6.15 -6.42
N LEU A 366 18.01 6.63 -7.45
CA LEU A 366 18.21 7.98 -8.05
C LEU A 366 17.03 8.96 -7.86
N ARG A 367 17.27 10.28 -8.00
CA ARG A 367 16.32 11.34 -7.57
C ARG A 367 15.76 12.30 -8.62
N SER A 368 16.36 12.45 -9.80
CA SER A 368 15.87 13.20 -10.99
C SER A 368 16.92 13.12 -12.11
N LYS A 369 17.11 11.94 -12.68
CA LYS A 369 18.15 11.63 -13.68
C LYS A 369 17.57 10.93 -14.91
N GLN A 370 18.36 10.89 -16.00
CA GLN A 370 17.97 10.24 -17.24
C GLN A 370 19.15 9.54 -17.93
N TYR A 371 18.87 8.43 -18.64
CA TYR A 371 19.85 7.59 -19.34
C TYR A 371 20.89 7.00 -18.38
N CYS A 372 20.43 6.14 -17.47
CA CYS A 372 21.28 5.58 -16.40
C CYS A 372 21.29 4.05 -16.35
N ILE A 373 22.48 3.51 -16.07
CA ILE A 373 22.75 2.08 -15.81
C ILE A 373 23.55 2.00 -14.51
N LEU A 374 23.15 1.19 -13.53
CA LEU A 374 23.87 0.96 -12.26
C LEU A 374 24.37 2.27 -11.56
N ASN A 375 23.49 3.25 -11.41
CA ASN A 375 23.77 4.62 -10.89
C ASN A 375 24.76 5.48 -11.68
N ARG A 376 25.25 5.02 -12.83
CA ARG A 376 26.05 5.80 -13.76
C ARG A 376 25.14 6.49 -14.78
N GLN A 377 25.43 7.75 -15.11
CA GLN A 377 24.71 8.51 -16.14
C GLN A 377 25.52 8.55 -17.43
N TYR A 378 24.85 8.30 -18.55
CA TYR A 378 25.43 8.21 -19.90
C TYR A 378 24.84 9.29 -20.82
N THR A 379 25.42 9.48 -22.02
CA THR A 379 24.69 10.18 -23.08
C THR A 379 23.54 9.32 -23.59
N LYS A 380 22.59 9.94 -24.30
CA LYS A 380 21.45 9.24 -24.89
C LYS A 380 21.92 8.12 -25.84
N GLU A 381 22.86 8.45 -26.71
CA GLU A 381 23.39 7.57 -27.76
C GLU A 381 24.11 6.37 -27.16
N GLN A 382 24.93 6.60 -26.13
CA GLN A 382 25.59 5.53 -25.37
C GLN A 382 24.59 4.60 -24.70
N TYR A 383 23.54 5.15 -24.07
CA TYR A 383 22.50 4.36 -23.42
C TYR A 383 21.71 3.51 -24.42
N GLU A 384 21.28 4.11 -25.54
CA GLU A 384 20.56 3.43 -26.63
C GLU A 384 21.41 2.36 -27.32
N GLU A 385 22.74 2.51 -27.37
CA GLU A 385 23.66 1.49 -27.87
C GLU A 385 23.95 0.38 -26.83
N MET A 386 24.04 0.72 -25.55
CA MET A 386 24.42 -0.23 -24.48
C MET A 386 23.29 -1.16 -24.08
N VAL A 387 22.08 -0.64 -23.83
CA VAL A 387 20.98 -1.45 -23.27
C VAL A 387 20.65 -2.70 -24.12
N PRO A 388 20.54 -2.63 -25.47
CA PRO A 388 20.30 -3.81 -26.30
C PRO A 388 21.43 -4.85 -26.29
N LYS A 389 22.64 -4.51 -25.81
CA LYS A 389 23.77 -5.45 -25.66
C LYS A 389 23.81 -6.12 -24.29
N ILE A 390 22.98 -5.68 -23.34
CA ILE A 390 22.90 -6.24 -21.98
C ILE A 390 21.71 -7.21 -21.84
N ILE A 391 20.69 -7.06 -22.69
CA ILE A 391 19.45 -7.85 -22.72
C ILE A 391 19.65 -9.20 -23.41
#